data_AF-A0A0A2CQ61-F1
#
_entry.id   AF-A0A0A2CQ61-F1
#
_cell.length_a   1.000
_cell.length_b   1.000
_cell.length_c   1.000
_cell.angle_alpha   90.00
_cell.angle_beta   90.00
_cell.angle_gamma   90.00
#
_symmetry.space_group_name_H-M   'P 1'
#
loop_
_entity.id
_entity.type
_entity.pdbx_description
1 polymer ?
#
loop_
_entity_poly.entity_id
_entity_poly.type
_entity_poly.pdbx_seq_one_letter_code
_entity_poly.pdbx_strand_id
1 'polypeptide(L)' 'MTLKAVLVHSTAQGGTIHKFPAKQGERFLGCYLGTCKFSNNLAEATADLASLEPSTNTPQS' A
#
# COMPACT_ATOMS: atom_id res chain seq x y z
N MET A 1 3.53 -23.72 7.17
CA MET A 1 4.18 -22.52 6.62
C MET A 1 3.33 -21.32 6.98
N THR A 2 3.87 -20.36 7.73
CA THR A 2 3.16 -19.13 8.09
C THR A 2 3.25 -18.17 6.91
N LEU A 3 2.11 -17.83 6.29
CA LEU A 3 2.04 -16.84 5.22
C LEU A 3 2.18 -15.45 5.86
N LYS A 4 3.42 -15.04 6.17
CA LYS A 4 3.69 -13.74 6.77
C LYS A 4 3.66 -12.66 5.69
N ALA A 5 2.91 -11.59 5.95
CA ALA A 5 2.93 -10.40 5.11
C ALA A 5 4.29 -9.69 5.24
N VAL A 6 4.80 -9.17 4.12
CA VAL A 6 6.07 -8.43 4.06
C VAL A 6 5.77 -7.00 3.64
N LEU A 7 6.21 -6.01 4.44
CA LEU A 7 6.16 -4.61 4.04
C LEU A 7 7.12 -4.40 2.86
N VAL A 8 6.59 -3.92 1.73
CA VAL A 8 7.35 -3.71 0.49
C VAL A 8 7.41 -2.25 0.07
N HIS A 9 6.52 -1.41 0.60
CA HIS A 9 6.50 0.02 0.34
C HIS A 9 5.92 0.78 1.53
N SER A 10 6.46 1.97 1.79
CA SER A 10 5.92 2.92 2.74
C SER A 10 6.16 4.33 2.22
N THR A 11 5.25 5.24 2.50
CA THR A 11 5.30 6.63 2.06
C THR A 11 5.63 7.56 3.22
N ALA A 12 5.99 8.80 2.92
CA ALA A 12 6.25 9.81 3.94
C ALA A 12 4.98 10.23 4.70
N GLN A 13 3.81 10.03 4.09
CA GLN A 13 2.50 10.33 4.68
C GLN A 13 2.02 9.23 5.62
N GLY A 14 2.71 8.08 5.67
CA GLY A 14 2.38 6.96 6.55
C GLY A 14 1.54 5.87 5.88
N GLY A 15 1.32 5.95 4.57
CA GLY A 15 0.79 4.85 3.79
C GLY A 15 1.76 3.66 3.73
N THR A 16 1.21 2.45 3.66
CA THR A 16 2.00 1.21 3.61
C THR A 16 1.44 0.24 2.60
N ILE A 17 2.32 -0.56 1.98
CA ILE A 17 1.93 -1.68 1.11
C ILE A 17 2.59 -2.95 1.60
N HIS A 18 1.77 -3.95 1.89
CA HIS A 18 2.22 -5.27 2.32
C HIS A 18 1.97 -6.31 1.23
N LYS A 19 2.98 -7.13 0.93
CA LYS A 19 2.89 -8.28 0.03
C LYS A 19 2.55 -9.54 0.82
N PHE A 20 1.53 -10.27 0.37
CA PHE A 20 1.12 -11.54 0.93
C PHE A 20 1.52 -12.67 -0.02
N PRO A 21 2.17 -13.73 0.48
CA PRO A 21 2.38 -14.94 -0.30
C PRO A 21 1.03 -15.61 -0.57
N ALA A 22 0.65 -15.74 -1.84
CA ALA A 22 -0.57 -16.41 -2.26
C ALA A 22 -0.24 -17.70 -3.01
N LYS A 23 -1.15 -18.69 -2.95
CA LYS A 23 -0.98 -19.97 -3.67
C LYS A 23 -0.94 -19.80 -5.20
N GLN A 24 -1.53 -18.72 -5.70
CA GLN A 24 -1.50 -18.33 -7.11
C GLN A 24 -1.36 -16.81 -7.17
N GLY A 25 -0.30 -16.33 -7.82
CA GLY A 25 -0.01 -14.91 -7.98
C GLY A 25 0.52 -14.23 -6.72
N GLU A 26 0.60 -12.90 -6.79
CA GLU A 26 1.02 -12.04 -5.70
C GLU A 26 -0.17 -11.16 -5.28
N ARG A 27 -0.34 -10.95 -3.97
CA ARG A 27 -1.42 -10.11 -3.44
C ARG A 27 -0.81 -8.99 -2.61
N PHE A 28 -1.19 -7.76 -2.91
CA PHE A 28 -0.70 -6.57 -2.22
C PHE A 28 -1.85 -5.92 -1.46
N LEU A 29 -1.59 -5.40 -0.27
CA LEU A 29 -2.53 -4.63 0.53
C LEU A 29 -1.95 -3.25 0.79
N GLY A 30 -2.48 -2.24 0.11
CA GLY A 30 -2.22 -0.83 0.41
C GLY A 30 -3.12 -0.36 1.54
N CYS A 31 -2.59 0.35 2.52
CA CYS A 31 -3.35 0.93 3.63
C CYS A 31 -2.91 2.35 3.94
N TYR A 32 -3.88 3.25 4.14
CA TYR A 32 -3.68 4.61 4.64
C TYR A 32 -4.84 5.01 5.56
N LEU A 33 -4.52 5.45 6.79
CA LEU A 33 -5.47 5.94 7.82
C LEU A 33 -6.76 5.12 7.96
N GLY A 34 -6.66 3.79 8.00
CA GLY A 34 -7.79 2.89 8.17
C GLY A 34 -8.51 2.48 6.87
N THR A 35 -8.17 3.10 5.74
CA THR A 35 -8.60 2.64 4.42
C THR A 35 -7.58 1.64 3.87
N CYS A 36 -8.02 0.43 3.53
CA CYS A 36 -7.17 -0.61 2.98
C CYS A 36 -7.77 -1.20 1.71
N LYS A 37 -6.93 -1.47 0.71
CA LYS A 37 -7.34 -2.04 -0.57
C LYS A 37 -6.36 -3.12 -1.04
N PHE A 38 -6.92 -4.23 -1.51
CA PHE A 38 -6.13 -5.30 -2.13
C PHE A 38 -5.94 -5.05 -3.62
N SER A 39 -4.73 -5.32 -4.10
CA SER A 39 -4.34 -5.19 -5.50
C SER A 39 -3.54 -6.42 -5.95
N ASN A 40 -3.51 -6.68 -7.25
CA ASN A 40 -2.86 -7.88 -7.80
C ASN A 40 -1.39 -7.67 -8.17
N ASN A 41 -0.93 -6.42 -8.15
CA ASN A 41 0.47 -6.06 -8.35
C ASN A 41 0.80 -4.79 -7.56
N LEU A 42 2.10 -4.53 -7.39
CA LEU A 42 2.59 -3.38 -6.64
C LEU A 42 2.20 -2.04 -7.28
N ALA A 43 2.19 -1.94 -8.62
CA ALA A 43 1.90 -0.68 -9.30
C ALA A 43 0.46 -0.20 -9.06
N GLU A 44 -0.50 -1.12 -9.11
CA GLU A 44 -1.91 -0.85 -8.76
C GLU A 44 -2.04 -0.42 -7.30
N ALA A 45 -1.38 -1.13 -6.37
CA ALA A 45 -1.40 -0.78 -4.95
C ALA A 45 -0.79 0.61 -4.68
N THR A 46 0.29 0.96 -5.37
CA THR A 46 0.92 2.29 -5.25
C THR A 46 0.03 3.38 -5.82
N ALA A 47 -0.61 3.16 -6.97
CA ALA A 47 -1.53 4.13 -7.57
C ALA A 47 -2.78 4.37 -6.69
N ASP A 48 -3.33 3.29 -6.12
CA ASP A 48 -4.43 3.37 -5.16
C ASP A 48 -4.01 4.13 -3.89
N LEU A 49 -2.84 3.81 -3.34
CA LEU A 49 -2.32 4.48 -2.15
C LEU A 49 -2.11 5.98 -2.40
N ALA A 50 -1.50 6.35 -3.54
CA ALA A 50 -1.31 7.74 -3.94
C ALA A 50 -2.62 8.50 -4.16
N SER A 51 -3.72 7.80 -4.48
CA SER A 51 -5.05 8.40 -4.61
C SER A 51 -5.75 8.62 -3.27
N LEU A 52 -5.35 7.87 -2.23
CA LEU A 52 -5.87 7.99 -0.86
C LEU A 52 -5.10 9.01 -0.04
N GLU A 53 -3.81 9.16 -0.33
CA GLU A 53 -2.93 10.06 0.41
C GLU A 53 -3.15 11.51 -0.01
N PRO A 54 -3.04 12.45 0.95
CA PRO A 54 -3.08 13.85 0.62
C PRO A 54 -1.90 14.19 -0.31
N SER A 55 -2.20 14.79 -1.46
CA SER A 55 -1.17 15.38 -2.31
C SER A 55 -0.35 16.33 -1.45
N THR A 56 0.97 16.13 -1.40
CA THR A 56 1.90 17.05 -0.73
C THR A 56 1.99 18.36 -1.52
N ASN A 57 0.92 19.15 -1.54
CA ASN A 57 0.99 20.58 -1.78
C ASN A 57 1.12 21.25 -0.42
N THR A 58 2.39 21.49 -0.05
CA THR A 58 2.91 22.63 0.72
C THR A 58 2.36 22.85 2.14
N PRO A 59 3.21 22.89 3.20
CA PRO A 59 2.86 23.71 4.36
C PRO A 59 2.78 25.16 3.90
N GLN A 60 1.55 25.65 3.74
CA GLN A 60 1.26 27.07 3.61
C GLN A 60 1.54 27.70 4.98
N SER A 61 2.73 28.26 5.16
CA SER A 61 3.09 29.18 6.25
C SER A 61 4.25 30.05 5.80
#